data_AF-B4SF63-F1
#
_entry.id   AF-B4SF63-F1
#
_cell.length_a   1.000
_cell.length_b   1.000
_cell.length_c   1.000
_cell.angle_alpha   90.00
_cell.angle_beta   90.00
_cell.angle_gamma   90.00
#
_symmetry.space_group_name_H-M   'P 1'
#
loop_
_entity.id
_entity.type
_entity.pdbx_description
1 polymer ?
#
loop_
_entity_poly.entity_id
_entity_poly.type
_entity_poly.pdbx_seq_one_letter_code
_entity_poly.pdbx_strand_id
1 'polypeptide(L)'
;MIVMVIRRLRFLCILFLLAGQVFFGAVSEAAMRAYTPKAGSPERRMLLDLMRRKVLELHQLDVLFVVREMKLSSGWAWVHTLPRSKDGVGRYEDFIAIFHKKNGVWRIAEIPCTEPDNPNCIDSPDYVTRLRMRFPEMPDAILPSEMLSKQRNPFTGFWRESEGEIQELVFSANRTFSVTVHPFETYKDYWGHYVYDLKKRTIVFVMDGGNRKPVDVDLDGFFTFNKAGDLVLEGIFFGTLFQGKREAHGYCFKKYADK
;
A
#
# COMPACT_ATOMS: atom_id res chain seq x y z
N MET A 1 55.94 78.72 -19.02
CA MET A 1 55.40 79.24 -17.74
C MET A 1 54.27 78.33 -17.27
N ILE A 2 54.41 77.79 -16.05
CA ILE A 2 53.35 77.57 -15.04
C ILE A 2 52.27 76.51 -15.42
N VAL A 3 52.44 75.24 -15.00
CA VAL A 3 51.90 74.58 -13.78
C VAL A 3 50.44 74.10 -13.93
N MET A 4 50.28 72.77 -14.04
CA MET A 4 49.51 71.87 -13.16
C MET A 4 48.05 72.24 -12.78
N VAL A 5 47.09 71.33 -12.99
CA VAL A 5 46.30 70.68 -11.91
C VAL A 5 45.39 69.56 -12.46
N ILE A 6 45.54 68.43 -11.77
CA ILE A 6 44.90 67.11 -11.81
C ILE A 6 43.42 67.18 -11.40
N ARG A 7 42.51 66.35 -11.98
CA ARG A 7 41.69 65.33 -11.25
C ARG A 7 40.50 64.71 -12.02
N ARG A 8 40.59 63.38 -12.09
CA ARG A 8 39.55 62.35 -11.79
C ARG A 8 38.65 61.82 -12.91
N LEU A 9 39.20 60.79 -13.57
CA LEU A 9 38.66 59.43 -13.73
C LEU A 9 37.26 59.16 -13.14
N ARG A 10 36.30 58.78 -13.99
CA ARG A 10 35.20 57.87 -13.65
C ARG A 10 34.98 56.86 -14.78
N PHE A 11 35.31 55.62 -14.45
CA PHE A 11 34.88 54.39 -15.10
C PHE A 11 33.35 54.37 -15.26
N LEU A 12 32.84 53.96 -16.42
CA LEU A 12 31.58 53.25 -16.49
C LEU A 12 31.77 51.99 -17.32
N CYS A 13 31.66 50.86 -16.63
CA CYS A 13 31.88 49.51 -17.13
C CYS A 13 30.82 49.11 -18.17
N ILE A 14 31.32 48.53 -19.25
CA ILE A 14 30.61 47.64 -20.15
C ILE A 14 30.18 46.40 -19.35
N LEU A 15 28.90 46.06 -19.32
CA LEU A 15 28.45 44.72 -18.91
C LEU A 15 27.39 44.20 -19.90
N PHE A 16 27.87 43.43 -20.86
CA PHE A 16 27.07 42.55 -21.70
C PHE A 16 26.55 41.39 -20.83
N LEU A 17 25.28 41.43 -20.42
CA LEU A 17 24.57 40.27 -19.88
C LEU A 17 23.79 39.61 -21.02
N LEU A 18 24.43 38.62 -21.65
CA LEU A 18 23.80 37.67 -22.56
C LEU A 18 22.73 36.90 -21.78
N ALA A 19 21.47 37.15 -22.15
CA ALA A 19 20.30 36.40 -21.70
C ALA A 19 20.39 34.95 -22.23
N GLY A 20 21.07 34.08 -21.48
CA GLY A 20 20.97 32.64 -21.64
C GLY A 20 19.60 32.19 -21.14
N GLN A 21 18.61 32.13 -22.02
CA GLN A 21 17.34 31.48 -21.72
C GLN A 21 17.58 29.99 -21.54
N VAL A 22 17.66 29.56 -20.29
CA VAL A 22 17.56 28.15 -19.93
C VAL A 22 16.12 27.73 -20.21
N PHE A 23 15.90 27.10 -21.36
CA PHE A 23 14.69 26.34 -21.63
C PHE A 23 14.68 25.15 -20.69
N PHE A 24 14.10 25.32 -19.50
CA PHE A 24 13.56 24.19 -18.74
C PHE A 24 12.39 23.65 -19.56
N GLY A 25 12.67 22.63 -20.38
CA GLY A 25 11.63 21.85 -21.02
C GLY A 25 10.70 21.33 -19.93
N ALA A 26 9.44 21.76 -19.96
CA ALA A 26 8.40 21.17 -19.15
C ALA A 26 8.36 19.68 -19.52
N VAL A 27 8.88 18.82 -18.64
CA VAL A 27 8.63 17.39 -18.73
C VAL A 27 7.13 17.24 -18.59
N SER A 28 6.48 16.85 -19.69
CA SER A 28 5.04 16.62 -19.70
C SER A 28 4.72 15.56 -18.63
N GLU A 29 4.11 16.01 -17.54
CA GLU A 29 3.53 15.19 -16.48
C GLU A 29 2.21 14.57 -16.96
N ALA A 30 2.24 13.94 -18.14
CA ALA A 30 1.25 12.94 -18.45
C ALA A 30 1.55 11.77 -17.53
N ALA A 31 0.90 11.74 -16.37
CA ALA A 31 0.69 10.51 -15.62
C ALA A 31 0.00 9.51 -16.55
N MET A 32 0.79 8.78 -17.34
CA MET A 32 0.29 7.78 -18.26
C MET A 32 -0.47 6.77 -17.42
N ARG A 33 -1.75 6.58 -17.73
CA ARG A 33 -2.57 5.61 -17.02
C ARG A 33 -1.96 4.22 -17.18
N ALA A 34 -2.00 3.43 -16.11
CA ALA A 34 -1.58 2.05 -16.18
C ALA A 34 -2.39 1.29 -17.23
N TYR A 35 -1.73 0.41 -17.97
CA TYR A 35 -2.35 -0.43 -19.00
C TYR A 35 -1.82 -1.86 -18.93
N THR A 36 -2.56 -2.78 -19.54
CA THR A 36 -2.16 -4.18 -19.67
C THR A 36 -1.78 -4.49 -21.12
N PRO A 37 -0.52 -4.87 -21.39
CA PRO A 37 -0.09 -5.31 -22.71
C PRO A 37 -0.91 -6.50 -23.20
N LYS A 38 -1.37 -6.43 -24.46
CA LYS A 38 -2.12 -7.51 -25.13
C LYS A 38 -1.35 -8.84 -25.08
N ALA A 39 -2.09 -9.95 -24.99
CA ALA A 39 -1.50 -11.28 -25.11
C ALA A 39 -0.69 -11.42 -26.42
N GLY A 40 0.48 -12.05 -26.36
CA GLY A 40 1.37 -12.22 -27.51
C GLY A 40 2.14 -10.97 -27.95
N SER A 41 1.93 -9.81 -27.34
CA SER A 41 2.69 -8.61 -27.71
C SER A 41 4.19 -8.77 -27.40
N PRO A 42 5.08 -8.11 -28.17
CA PRO A 42 6.52 -8.16 -27.92
C PRO A 42 6.91 -7.71 -26.51
N GLU A 43 6.25 -6.68 -25.98
CA GLU A 43 6.51 -6.17 -24.63
C GLU A 43 6.11 -7.16 -23.54
N ARG A 44 4.92 -7.78 -23.67
CA ARG A 44 4.48 -8.84 -22.75
C ARG A 44 5.44 -10.02 -22.78
N ARG A 45 5.82 -10.47 -23.97
CA ARG A 45 6.73 -11.59 -24.17
C ARG A 45 8.08 -11.33 -23.51
N MET A 46 8.65 -10.15 -23.72
CA MET A 46 9.93 -9.74 -23.13
C MET A 46 9.91 -9.78 -21.60
N LEU A 47 8.87 -9.23 -20.94
CA LEU A 47 8.75 -9.26 -19.48
C LEU A 47 8.64 -10.70 -18.96
N LEU A 48 7.81 -11.53 -19.61
CA LEU A 48 7.65 -12.93 -19.22
C LEU A 48 8.92 -13.74 -19.47
N ASP A 49 9.69 -13.47 -20.52
CA ASP A 49 10.96 -14.13 -20.80
C ASP A 49 12.05 -13.75 -19.77
N LEU A 50 12.01 -12.53 -19.24
CA LEU A 50 12.85 -12.15 -18.08
C LEU A 50 12.47 -12.95 -16.83
N MET A 51 11.17 -13.10 -16.55
CA MET A 51 10.71 -13.90 -15.41
C MET A 51 11.07 -15.38 -15.57
N ARG A 52 10.92 -15.98 -16.77
CA ARG A 52 11.27 -17.39 -17.03
C ARG A 52 12.74 -17.65 -16.77
N ARG A 53 13.62 -16.77 -17.26
CA ARG A 53 15.06 -16.85 -17.00
C ARG A 53 15.35 -16.79 -15.50
N LYS A 54 14.65 -15.92 -14.77
CA LYS A 54 14.86 -15.78 -13.33
C LYS A 54 14.35 -16.99 -12.54
N VAL A 55 13.21 -17.57 -12.92
CA VAL A 55 12.71 -18.81 -12.32
C VAL A 55 13.66 -19.97 -12.60
N LEU A 56 14.16 -20.09 -13.84
CA LEU A 56 15.15 -21.11 -14.18
C LEU A 56 16.44 -20.93 -13.38
N GLU A 57 16.94 -19.70 -13.23
CA GLU A 57 18.13 -19.37 -12.45
C GLU A 57 17.96 -19.74 -10.96
N LEU A 58 16.84 -19.37 -10.35
CA LEU A 58 16.62 -19.52 -8.91
C LEU A 58 16.18 -20.94 -8.52
N HIS A 59 15.37 -21.59 -9.35
CA HIS A 59 14.67 -22.82 -8.99
C HIS A 59 14.96 -23.99 -9.94
N GLN A 60 15.73 -23.77 -11.01
CA GLN A 60 16.00 -24.79 -12.04
C GLN A 60 14.72 -25.32 -12.70
N LEU A 61 13.67 -24.49 -12.74
CA LEU A 61 12.37 -24.82 -13.31
C LEU A 61 12.17 -24.15 -14.67
N ASP A 62 11.75 -24.93 -15.65
CA ASP A 62 11.28 -24.45 -16.95
C ASP A 62 9.75 -24.39 -16.96
N VAL A 63 9.21 -23.15 -17.03
CA VAL A 63 7.81 -22.88 -16.70
C VAL A 63 7.02 -22.18 -17.81
N LEU A 64 5.73 -22.49 -17.85
CA LEU A 64 4.70 -21.71 -18.52
C LEU A 64 4.01 -20.81 -17.49
N PHE A 65 3.88 -19.53 -17.79
CA PHE A 65 3.16 -18.60 -16.92
C PHE A 65 1.71 -18.47 -17.35
N VAL A 66 0.80 -18.72 -16.42
CA VAL A 66 -0.55 -18.14 -16.46
C VAL A 66 -0.46 -16.77 -15.80
N VAL A 67 -0.75 -15.71 -16.54
CA VAL A 67 -0.65 -14.34 -16.00
C VAL A 67 -1.94 -14.00 -15.27
N ARG A 68 -1.82 -13.73 -13.96
CA ARG A 68 -2.93 -13.34 -13.10
C ARG A 68 -3.20 -11.84 -13.21
N GLU A 69 -2.15 -11.03 -13.13
CA GLU A 69 -2.24 -9.58 -13.30
C GLU A 69 -0.96 -9.03 -13.96
N MET A 70 -1.11 -8.03 -14.83
CA MET A 70 0.01 -7.33 -15.45
C MET A 70 -0.39 -5.89 -15.74
N LYS A 71 0.36 -4.93 -15.17
CA LYS A 71 0.13 -3.49 -15.37
C LYS A 71 1.45 -2.78 -15.61
N LEU A 72 1.48 -1.93 -16.62
CA LEU A 72 2.64 -1.12 -17.00
C LEU A 72 2.27 0.36 -16.96
N SER A 73 3.21 1.19 -16.55
CA SER A 73 3.07 2.65 -16.57
C SER A 73 4.44 3.30 -16.43
N SER A 74 4.72 4.35 -17.19
CA SER A 74 5.89 5.22 -16.99
C SER A 74 7.23 4.48 -16.84
N GLY A 75 7.46 3.42 -17.63
CA GLY A 75 8.68 2.62 -17.54
C GLY A 75 8.74 1.65 -16.35
N TRP A 76 7.64 1.43 -15.64
CA TRP A 76 7.51 0.44 -14.58
C TRP A 76 6.48 -0.63 -14.94
N ALA A 77 6.63 -1.83 -14.38
CA ALA A 77 5.67 -2.91 -14.54
C ALA A 77 5.48 -3.70 -13.24
N TRP A 78 4.23 -4.04 -12.93
CA TRP A 78 3.87 -5.11 -12.01
C TRP A 78 3.44 -6.33 -12.81
N VAL A 79 4.01 -7.49 -12.50
CA VAL A 79 3.65 -8.75 -13.14
C VAL A 79 3.47 -9.84 -12.09
N HIS A 80 2.27 -10.41 -12.04
CA HIS A 80 1.89 -11.52 -11.17
C HIS A 80 1.53 -12.73 -12.01
N THR A 81 2.24 -13.84 -11.79
CA THR A 81 2.07 -15.07 -12.55
C THR A 81 1.88 -16.28 -11.66
N LEU A 82 1.19 -17.28 -12.21
CA LEU A 82 1.07 -18.63 -11.67
C LEU A 82 1.93 -19.54 -12.58
N PRO A 83 3.16 -19.89 -12.17
CA PRO A 83 4.04 -20.75 -12.94
C PRO A 83 3.49 -22.18 -12.96
N ARG A 84 3.64 -22.85 -14.10
CA ARG A 84 3.26 -24.25 -14.31
C ARG A 84 4.33 -24.98 -15.08
N SER A 85 4.41 -26.29 -14.90
CA SER A 85 5.23 -27.14 -15.77
C SER A 85 4.73 -27.09 -17.22
N LYS A 86 5.58 -27.46 -18.17
CA LYS A 86 5.25 -27.44 -19.61
C LYS A 86 4.09 -28.36 -20.00
N ASP A 87 3.93 -29.47 -19.30
CA ASP A 87 2.79 -30.39 -19.46
C ASP A 87 1.52 -29.90 -18.75
N GLY A 88 1.61 -28.82 -17.96
CA GLY A 88 0.49 -28.21 -17.24
C GLY A 88 0.06 -28.95 -15.97
N VAL A 89 0.70 -30.06 -15.62
CA VAL A 89 0.36 -30.88 -14.43
C VAL A 89 0.87 -30.23 -13.15
N GLY A 90 2.15 -29.82 -13.16
CA GLY A 90 2.80 -29.12 -12.07
C GLY A 90 2.28 -27.69 -11.92
N ARG A 91 1.89 -27.33 -10.69
CA ARG A 91 1.55 -25.98 -10.29
C ARG A 91 2.55 -25.54 -9.22
N TYR A 92 3.11 -24.36 -9.39
CA TYR A 92 4.09 -23.81 -8.47
C TYR A 92 3.53 -22.58 -7.75
N GLU A 93 4.26 -22.12 -6.74
CA GLU A 93 3.95 -20.89 -6.01
C GLU A 93 3.94 -19.68 -6.95
N ASP A 94 3.14 -18.68 -6.56
CA ASP A 94 2.99 -17.43 -7.29
C ASP A 94 4.37 -16.76 -7.48
N PHE A 95 4.65 -16.32 -8.71
CA PHE A 95 5.88 -15.59 -8.99
C PHE A 95 5.52 -14.16 -9.41
N ILE A 96 5.90 -13.21 -8.55
CA ILE A 96 5.61 -11.79 -8.69
C ILE A 96 6.91 -11.06 -8.99
N ALA A 97 6.89 -10.12 -9.93
CA ALA A 97 8.05 -9.29 -10.23
C ALA A 97 7.63 -7.84 -10.50
N ILE A 98 8.44 -6.92 -9.97
CA ILE A 98 8.39 -5.50 -10.26
C ILE A 98 9.53 -5.21 -11.23
N PHE A 99 9.23 -4.50 -12.32
CA PHE A 99 10.20 -4.13 -13.34
C PHE A 99 10.39 -2.64 -13.43
N HIS A 100 11.62 -2.24 -13.79
CA HIS A 100 11.95 -0.87 -14.17
C HIS A 100 12.73 -0.87 -15.48
N LYS A 101 12.26 -0.06 -16.44
CA LYS A 101 12.88 0.18 -17.74
C LYS A 101 13.92 1.29 -17.61
N LYS A 102 15.19 0.90 -17.55
CA LYS A 102 16.34 1.84 -17.51
C LYS A 102 17.02 1.86 -18.87
N ASN A 103 17.22 3.05 -19.44
CA ASN A 103 17.84 3.23 -20.76
C ASN A 103 17.19 2.38 -21.86
N GLY A 104 15.85 2.31 -21.85
CA GLY A 104 15.09 1.52 -22.82
C GLY A 104 15.05 0.01 -22.53
N VAL A 105 15.77 -0.50 -21.52
CA VAL A 105 15.88 -1.92 -21.21
C VAL A 105 15.15 -2.26 -19.92
N TRP A 106 14.25 -3.23 -19.98
CA TRP A 106 13.55 -3.75 -18.80
C TRP A 106 14.48 -4.61 -17.94
N ARG A 107 14.43 -4.38 -16.62
CA ARG A 107 15.09 -5.22 -15.62
C ARG A 107 14.13 -5.50 -14.47
N ILE A 108 14.28 -6.66 -13.84
CA ILE A 108 13.62 -6.96 -12.57
C ILE A 108 14.22 -6.03 -11.51
N ALA A 109 13.40 -5.19 -10.91
CA ALA A 109 13.76 -4.30 -9.82
C ALA A 109 13.60 -5.01 -8.47
N GLU A 110 12.53 -5.82 -8.31
CA GLU A 110 12.27 -6.58 -7.09
C GLU A 110 11.43 -7.83 -7.41
N ILE A 111 11.65 -8.90 -6.64
CA ILE A 111 10.79 -10.10 -6.60
C ILE A 111 10.25 -10.13 -5.17
N PRO A 112 9.01 -9.69 -4.94
CA PRO A 112 8.42 -9.71 -3.62
C PRO A 112 8.29 -11.15 -3.14
N CYS A 113 8.66 -11.39 -1.88
CA CYS A 113 8.40 -12.66 -1.23
C CYS A 113 6.91 -12.74 -0.81
N THR A 114 6.37 -13.95 -0.71
CA THR A 114 4.92 -14.22 -0.54
C THR A 114 4.59 -14.93 0.78
N GLU A 115 5.55 -15.05 1.69
CA GLU A 115 5.35 -15.69 2.98
C GLU A 115 4.51 -14.79 3.90
N PRO A 116 3.35 -15.27 4.39
CA PRO A 116 2.38 -14.44 5.10
C PRO A 116 2.91 -13.89 6.44
N ASP A 117 3.77 -14.65 7.11
CA ASP A 117 4.29 -14.31 8.44
C ASP A 117 5.61 -13.52 8.39
N ASN A 118 6.14 -13.26 7.20
CA ASN A 118 7.40 -12.52 7.06
C ASN A 118 7.10 -11.02 6.90
N PRO A 119 7.54 -10.17 7.84
CA PRO A 119 7.23 -8.75 7.83
C PRO A 119 7.82 -8.01 6.62
N ASN A 120 8.75 -8.62 5.88
CA ASN A 120 9.34 -8.05 4.67
C ASN A 120 8.57 -8.38 3.39
N CYS A 121 7.63 -9.34 3.44
CA CYS A 121 6.91 -9.84 2.27
C CYS A 121 5.69 -9.01 1.87
N ILE A 122 5.15 -9.33 0.69
CA ILE A 122 4.10 -8.57 -0.01
C ILE A 122 2.83 -8.36 0.81
N ASP A 123 2.49 -9.32 1.68
CA ASP A 123 1.29 -9.29 2.51
C ASP A 123 1.45 -8.50 3.80
N SER A 124 2.68 -8.03 4.10
CA SER A 124 2.92 -7.12 5.23
C SER A 124 2.14 -5.81 5.02
N PRO A 125 1.44 -5.30 6.06
CA PRO A 125 0.70 -4.03 5.98
C PRO A 125 1.55 -2.85 5.49
N ASP A 126 2.84 -2.84 5.84
CA ASP A 126 3.78 -1.78 5.50
C ASP A 126 4.55 -2.01 4.20
N TYR A 127 4.31 -3.12 3.49
CA TYR A 127 5.07 -3.49 2.30
C TYR A 127 5.05 -2.37 1.25
N VAL A 128 3.86 -1.86 0.90
CA VAL A 128 3.71 -0.79 -0.10
C VAL A 128 4.38 0.51 0.36
N THR A 129 4.33 0.82 1.66
CA THR A 129 5.02 1.99 2.22
C THR A 129 6.54 1.87 2.01
N ARG A 130 7.12 0.71 2.35
CA ARG A 130 8.56 0.47 2.12
C ARG A 130 8.92 0.43 0.64
N LEU A 131 8.03 -0.10 -0.21
CA LEU A 131 8.23 -0.16 -1.65
C LEU A 131 8.32 1.25 -2.26
N ARG A 132 7.46 2.19 -1.85
CA ARG A 132 7.54 3.60 -2.28
C ARG A 132 8.82 4.29 -1.83
N MET A 133 9.31 3.96 -0.64
CA MET A 133 10.59 4.50 -0.17
C MET A 133 11.77 3.99 -1.01
N ARG A 134 11.75 2.71 -1.41
CA ARG A 134 12.79 2.13 -2.29
C ARG A 134 12.70 2.63 -3.73
N PHE A 135 11.48 2.83 -4.24
CA PHE A 135 11.20 3.17 -5.63
C PHE A 135 10.25 4.37 -5.72
N PRO A 136 10.70 5.59 -5.40
CA PRO A 136 9.84 6.78 -5.36
C PRO A 136 9.27 7.18 -6.72
N GLU A 137 9.91 6.76 -7.81
CA GLU A 137 9.43 7.03 -9.19
C GLU A 137 8.45 5.97 -9.70
N MET A 138 8.21 4.90 -8.94
CA MET A 138 7.27 3.86 -9.35
C MET A 138 5.83 4.36 -9.18
N PRO A 139 5.02 4.38 -10.25
CA PRO A 139 3.64 4.86 -10.17
C PRO A 139 2.74 3.86 -9.44
N ASP A 140 1.99 4.33 -8.44
CA ASP A 140 0.99 3.53 -7.72
C ASP A 140 -0.03 2.84 -8.65
N ALA A 141 -0.28 3.42 -9.82
CA ALA A 141 -1.24 2.90 -10.80
C ALA A 141 -0.93 1.46 -11.28
N ILE A 142 0.32 0.99 -11.18
CA ILE A 142 0.67 -0.39 -11.56
C ILE A 142 0.39 -1.39 -10.44
N LEU A 143 0.22 -0.94 -9.20
CA LEU A 143 -0.01 -1.85 -8.08
C LEU A 143 -1.40 -2.50 -8.15
N PRO A 144 -1.55 -3.74 -7.66
CA PRO A 144 -2.85 -4.36 -7.49
C PRO A 144 -3.78 -3.49 -6.66
N SER A 145 -5.04 -3.39 -7.09
CA SER A 145 -6.03 -2.57 -6.39
C SER A 145 -6.26 -3.05 -4.94
N GLU A 146 -6.15 -4.35 -4.71
CA GLU A 146 -6.22 -4.97 -3.39
C GLU A 146 -5.11 -4.46 -2.46
N MET A 147 -3.86 -4.44 -2.92
CA MET A 147 -2.72 -3.93 -2.14
C MET A 147 -2.91 -2.45 -1.78
N LEU A 148 -3.37 -1.66 -2.74
CA LEU A 148 -3.69 -0.25 -2.50
C LEU A 148 -4.86 -0.10 -1.51
N SER A 149 -5.86 -0.99 -1.56
CA SER A 149 -6.98 -0.97 -0.61
C SER A 149 -6.56 -1.36 0.80
N LYS A 150 -5.74 -2.41 0.97
CA LYS A 150 -5.18 -2.84 2.25
C LYS A 150 -4.33 -1.73 2.88
N GLN A 151 -3.46 -1.10 2.10
CA GLN A 151 -2.69 0.03 2.60
C GLN A 151 -3.57 1.23 2.96
N ARG A 152 -4.59 1.52 2.14
CA ARG A 152 -5.52 2.60 2.46
C ARG A 152 -6.31 2.29 3.73
N ASN A 153 -6.62 1.03 4.02
CA ASN A 153 -7.43 0.56 5.14
C ASN A 153 -6.60 -0.28 6.12
N PRO A 154 -5.80 0.38 6.97
CA PRO A 154 -4.85 -0.30 7.87
C PRO A 154 -5.54 -1.16 8.93
N PHE A 155 -6.85 -1.01 9.11
CA PHE A 155 -7.65 -1.76 10.06
C PHE A 155 -7.96 -3.18 9.59
N THR A 156 -7.85 -3.49 8.29
CA THR A 156 -8.30 -4.78 7.74
C THR A 156 -7.68 -5.98 8.48
N GLY A 157 -8.52 -6.88 8.98
CA GLY A 157 -8.13 -8.09 9.70
C GLY A 157 -8.98 -8.39 10.94
N PHE A 158 -8.53 -9.36 11.72
CA PHE A 158 -9.15 -9.81 12.96
C PHE A 158 -8.39 -9.25 14.16
N TRP A 159 -9.14 -8.68 15.10
CA TRP A 159 -8.60 -7.98 16.25
C TRP A 159 -9.27 -8.50 17.51
N ARG A 160 -8.47 -8.75 18.54
CA ARG A 160 -8.95 -9.16 19.85
C ARG A 160 -8.55 -8.11 20.86
N GLU A 161 -9.48 -7.74 21.72
CA GLU A 161 -9.18 -6.84 22.82
C GLU A 161 -8.13 -7.45 23.74
N SER A 162 -7.09 -6.69 24.07
CA SER A 162 -5.98 -7.15 24.91
C SER A 162 -6.42 -7.39 26.35
N GLU A 163 -7.26 -6.50 26.87
CA GLU A 163 -7.71 -6.47 28.26
C GLU A 163 -9.21 -6.14 28.29
N GLY A 164 -10.02 -7.08 27.80
CA GLY A 164 -11.45 -6.95 27.89
C GLY A 164 -12.20 -8.07 27.21
N GLU A 165 -13.45 -7.79 26.91
CA GLU A 165 -14.42 -8.83 26.57
C GLU A 165 -14.49 -9.04 25.06
N ILE A 166 -14.22 -8.02 24.23
CA ILE A 166 -14.37 -8.15 22.77
C ILE A 166 -13.36 -9.15 22.22
N GLN A 167 -13.84 -10.35 21.89
CA GLN A 167 -13.02 -11.43 21.38
C GLN A 167 -12.72 -11.27 19.89
N GLU A 168 -13.64 -10.67 19.14
CA GLU A 168 -13.48 -10.39 17.71
C GLU A 168 -14.04 -9.01 17.36
N LEU A 169 -13.14 -8.11 16.97
CA LEU A 169 -13.43 -6.94 16.16
C LEU A 169 -12.85 -7.22 14.77
N VAL A 170 -13.71 -7.37 13.78
CA VAL A 170 -13.29 -7.74 12.42
C VAL A 170 -13.50 -6.56 11.50
N PHE A 171 -12.46 -6.17 10.78
CA PHE A 171 -12.53 -5.15 9.73
C PHE A 171 -12.31 -5.79 8.36
N SER A 172 -13.25 -5.57 7.45
CA SER A 172 -13.17 -6.06 6.09
C SER A 172 -12.62 -4.99 5.13
N ALA A 173 -12.01 -5.43 4.03
CA ALA A 173 -11.41 -4.52 3.05
C ALA A 173 -12.42 -3.53 2.42
N ASN A 174 -13.69 -3.93 2.34
CA ASN A 174 -14.82 -3.13 1.84
C ASN A 174 -15.36 -2.10 2.87
N ARG A 175 -14.67 -1.88 3.98
CA ARG A 175 -15.06 -0.96 5.07
C ARG A 175 -16.29 -1.38 5.88
N THR A 176 -16.57 -2.67 5.95
CA THR A 176 -17.51 -3.22 6.95
C THR A 176 -16.77 -3.69 8.19
N PHE A 177 -17.47 -3.69 9.33
CA PHE A 177 -16.97 -4.24 10.58
C PHE A 177 -17.99 -5.16 11.25
N SER A 178 -17.51 -6.01 12.15
CA SER A 178 -18.37 -6.70 13.13
C SER A 178 -17.70 -6.79 14.49
N VAL A 179 -18.53 -6.83 15.54
CA VAL A 179 -18.13 -7.01 16.93
C VAL A 179 -18.74 -8.31 17.45
N THR A 180 -17.92 -9.13 18.09
CA THR A 180 -18.32 -10.39 18.73
C THR A 180 -17.61 -10.52 20.07
N VAL A 181 -18.37 -10.79 21.12
CA VAL A 181 -17.83 -11.04 22.46
C VAL A 181 -17.80 -12.52 22.81
N HIS A 182 -18.76 -13.31 22.33
CA HIS A 182 -18.75 -14.76 22.50
C HIS A 182 -18.75 -15.44 21.12
N PRO A 183 -17.57 -15.75 20.56
CA PRO A 183 -17.47 -16.34 19.23
C PRO A 183 -18.05 -17.75 19.24
N PHE A 184 -19.05 -17.97 18.39
CA PHE A 184 -19.64 -19.29 18.17
C PHE A 184 -20.16 -19.36 16.73
N GLU A 185 -19.60 -20.27 15.93
CA GLU A 185 -19.89 -20.38 14.49
C GLU A 185 -19.83 -19.01 13.77
N THR A 186 -20.94 -18.57 13.18
CA THR A 186 -21.05 -17.31 12.44
C THR A 186 -21.69 -16.19 13.25
N TYR A 187 -21.90 -16.40 14.56
CA TYR A 187 -22.54 -15.43 15.44
C TYR A 187 -21.73 -14.13 15.53
N LYS A 188 -22.45 -13.02 15.49
CA LYS A 188 -21.94 -11.65 15.66
C LYS A 188 -22.90 -10.88 16.55
N ASP A 189 -22.39 -10.09 17.49
CA ASP A 189 -23.27 -9.25 18.31
C ASP A 189 -23.88 -8.14 17.44
N TYR A 190 -23.04 -7.40 16.70
CA TYR A 190 -23.50 -6.43 15.71
C TYR A 190 -22.46 -6.16 14.62
N TRP A 191 -22.91 -5.48 13.57
CA TRP A 191 -22.11 -5.17 12.39
C TRP A 191 -22.54 -3.86 11.75
N GLY A 192 -21.68 -3.36 10.87
CA GLY A 192 -22.03 -2.26 9.99
C GLY A 192 -20.85 -1.82 9.16
N HIS A 193 -20.70 -0.52 8.96
CA HIS A 193 -19.61 0.07 8.21
C HIS A 193 -18.86 1.12 9.02
N TYR A 194 -17.67 1.49 8.55
CA TYR A 194 -16.86 2.50 9.21
C TYR A 194 -16.18 3.43 8.22
N VAL A 195 -15.93 4.65 8.68
CA VAL A 195 -15.23 5.70 7.95
C VAL A 195 -14.07 6.19 8.81
N TYR A 196 -12.94 6.51 8.20
CA TYR A 196 -11.77 7.01 8.93
C TYR A 196 -11.03 8.06 8.11
N ASP A 197 -10.30 8.93 8.82
CA ASP A 197 -9.34 9.89 8.28
C ASP A 197 -7.96 9.62 8.89
N LEU A 198 -7.02 9.14 8.06
CA LEU A 198 -5.69 8.79 8.53
C LEU A 198 -4.87 9.99 9.03
N LYS A 199 -5.12 11.20 8.51
CA LYS A 199 -4.39 12.41 8.90
C LYS A 199 -4.91 12.94 10.23
N LYS A 200 -6.24 12.98 10.37
CA LYS A 200 -6.90 13.41 11.61
C LYS A 200 -6.92 12.35 12.69
N ARG A 201 -6.59 11.10 12.32
CA ARG A 201 -6.63 9.92 13.18
C ARG A 201 -8.01 9.66 13.76
N THR A 202 -9.06 9.98 13.00
CA THR A 202 -10.45 9.75 13.41
C THR A 202 -11.00 8.49 12.76
N ILE A 203 -11.90 7.82 13.47
CA ILE A 203 -12.66 6.67 12.97
C ILE A 203 -14.07 6.73 13.56
N VAL A 204 -15.06 6.49 12.69
CA VAL A 204 -16.48 6.49 13.04
C VAL A 204 -17.08 5.18 12.57
N PHE A 205 -17.75 4.47 13.47
CA PHE A 205 -18.50 3.25 13.16
C PHE A 205 -20.00 3.59 13.06
N VAL A 206 -20.64 3.01 12.06
CA VAL A 206 -22.08 3.13 11.84
C VAL A 206 -22.66 1.73 11.90
N MET A 207 -23.51 1.48 12.91
CA MET A 207 -24.15 0.20 13.11
C MET A 207 -25.32 0.03 12.15
N ASP A 208 -25.25 -0.99 11.29
CA ASP A 208 -26.30 -1.30 10.30
C ASP A 208 -27.26 -2.38 10.82
N GLY A 209 -26.76 -3.32 11.62
CA GLY A 209 -27.53 -4.45 12.12
C GLY A 209 -26.84 -5.18 13.27
N GLY A 210 -27.53 -6.14 13.87
CA GLY A 210 -26.97 -6.94 14.96
C GLY A 210 -27.97 -7.88 15.59
N ASN A 211 -27.46 -8.99 16.14
CA ASN A 211 -28.22 -9.89 17.01
C ASN A 211 -28.40 -9.30 18.41
N ARG A 212 -27.42 -8.52 18.87
CA ARG A 212 -27.44 -7.77 20.13
C ARG A 212 -26.85 -6.39 19.92
N LYS A 213 -27.73 -5.40 19.75
CA LYS A 213 -27.38 -3.99 19.55
C LYS A 213 -27.44 -3.24 20.88
N PRO A 214 -26.31 -2.82 21.46
CA PRO A 214 -26.33 -1.95 22.63
C PRO A 214 -26.94 -0.60 22.27
N VAL A 215 -27.65 0.01 23.20
CA VAL A 215 -28.30 1.32 23.02
C VAL A 215 -27.41 2.48 23.47
N ASP A 216 -26.33 2.15 24.17
CA ASP A 216 -25.41 3.05 24.85
C ASP A 216 -24.05 3.14 24.14
N VAL A 217 -23.99 2.85 22.84
CA VAL A 217 -22.74 2.93 22.07
C VAL A 217 -22.31 4.39 21.87
N ASP A 218 -21.00 4.61 21.91
CA ASP A 218 -20.36 5.82 21.38
C ASP A 218 -19.33 5.36 20.33
N LEU A 219 -19.64 5.59 19.06
CA LEU A 219 -18.93 4.97 17.95
C LEU A 219 -18.08 5.95 17.14
N ASP A 220 -17.86 7.15 17.69
CA ASP A 220 -16.96 8.17 17.13
C ASP A 220 -15.72 8.29 18.02
N GLY A 221 -14.54 8.33 17.41
CA GLY A 221 -13.35 8.66 18.17
C GLY A 221 -12.09 8.62 17.34
N PHE A 222 -10.99 8.29 18.03
CA PHE A 222 -9.65 8.35 17.50
C PHE A 222 -9.00 6.98 17.46
N PHE A 223 -8.02 6.83 16.57
CA PHE A 223 -7.21 5.62 16.51
C PHE A 223 -5.71 5.93 16.47
N THR A 224 -4.93 5.02 17.03
CA THR A 224 -3.49 4.95 16.78
C THR A 224 -3.05 3.49 16.61
N PHE A 225 -1.88 3.29 16.01
CA PHE A 225 -1.19 2.01 16.08
C PHE A 225 0.03 2.18 16.98
N ASN A 226 0.16 1.34 18.00
CA ASN A 226 1.32 1.39 18.90
C ASN A 226 2.56 0.79 18.22
N LYS A 227 3.72 0.80 18.90
CA LYS A 227 4.98 0.24 18.36
C LYS A 227 4.92 -1.26 18.06
N ALA A 228 4.02 -2.00 18.71
CA ALA A 228 3.81 -3.43 18.47
C ALA A 228 2.83 -3.70 17.31
N GLY A 229 2.20 -2.66 16.76
CA GLY A 229 1.19 -2.79 15.71
C GLY A 229 -0.23 -3.02 16.23
N ASP A 230 -0.46 -2.90 17.54
CA ASP A 230 -1.79 -3.02 18.13
C ASP A 230 -2.62 -1.78 17.81
N LEU A 231 -3.91 -1.99 17.56
CA LEU A 231 -4.87 -0.93 17.31
C LEU A 231 -5.38 -0.37 18.64
N VAL A 232 -5.10 0.90 18.90
CA VAL A 232 -5.64 1.62 20.06
C VAL A 232 -6.78 2.51 19.58
N LEU A 233 -7.96 2.36 20.18
CA LEU A 233 -9.14 3.20 19.92
C LEU A 233 -9.46 4.03 21.17
N GLU A 234 -9.58 5.34 21.02
CA GLU A 234 -9.85 6.28 22.11
C GLU A 234 -11.11 7.09 21.81
N GLY A 235 -11.88 7.44 22.84
CA GLY A 235 -13.18 8.13 22.68
C GLY A 235 -14.31 7.23 22.18
N ILE A 236 -14.04 5.97 21.86
CA ILE A 236 -15.03 4.99 21.43
C ILE A 236 -15.48 4.16 22.63
N PHE A 237 -16.75 3.81 22.62
CA PHE A 237 -17.40 2.85 23.49
C PHE A 237 -18.32 1.93 22.67
N PHE A 238 -17.97 0.64 22.57
CA PHE A 238 -18.74 -0.37 21.81
C PHE A 238 -20.04 -0.81 22.52
N GLY A 239 -20.43 -0.11 23.58
CA GLY A 239 -21.65 -0.33 24.36
C GLY A 239 -21.51 -1.39 25.46
N THR A 240 -22.52 -1.46 26.32
CA THR A 240 -22.58 -2.44 27.41
C THR A 240 -22.94 -3.83 26.85
N LEU A 241 -21.92 -4.59 26.49
CA LEU A 241 -22.07 -5.91 25.90
C LEU A 241 -22.22 -7.03 26.93
N PHE A 242 -21.87 -6.82 28.21
CA PHE A 242 -22.05 -7.78 29.33
C PHE A 242 -22.64 -7.11 30.56
N GLN A 243 -23.10 -7.92 31.52
CA GLN A 243 -23.52 -7.42 32.83
C GLN A 243 -22.30 -6.99 33.64
N GLY A 244 -21.75 -5.83 33.30
CA GLY A 244 -20.64 -5.18 34.00
C GLY A 244 -20.62 -3.72 33.59
N LYS A 245 -20.54 -2.80 34.56
CA LYS A 245 -20.32 -1.39 34.25
C LYS A 245 -18.86 -1.24 33.83
N ARG A 246 -18.64 -0.86 32.57
CA ARG A 246 -17.32 -0.43 32.11
C ARG A 246 -17.35 1.07 31.87
N GLU A 247 -16.41 1.77 32.47
CA GLU A 247 -16.08 3.16 32.12
C GLU A 247 -14.98 3.07 31.05
N ALA A 248 -15.30 3.35 29.78
CA ALA A 248 -14.34 3.20 28.71
C ALA A 248 -13.49 4.47 28.56
N HIS A 249 -12.18 4.35 28.81
CA HIS A 249 -11.19 5.38 28.47
C HIS A 249 -10.37 5.02 27.21
N GLY A 250 -10.65 3.89 26.58
CA GLY A 250 -10.02 3.42 25.35
C GLY A 250 -9.96 1.89 25.27
N TYR A 251 -9.72 1.39 24.06
CA TYR A 251 -9.53 -0.02 23.76
C TYR A 251 -8.14 -0.24 23.17
N CYS A 252 -7.51 -1.37 23.46
CA CYS A 252 -6.29 -1.81 22.81
C CYS A 252 -6.52 -3.20 22.23
N PHE A 253 -6.39 -3.35 20.91
CA PHE A 253 -6.63 -4.59 20.20
C PHE A 253 -5.37 -5.15 19.56
N LYS A 254 -5.14 -6.45 19.75
CA LYS A 254 -4.08 -7.22 19.09
C LYS A 254 -4.61 -7.87 17.83
N LYS A 255 -3.84 -7.79 16.75
CA LYS A 255 -4.15 -8.50 15.51
C LYS A 255 -3.86 -9.99 15.69
N TYR A 256 -4.71 -10.86 15.16
CA TYR A 256 -4.46 -12.29 15.15
C TYR A 256 -4.84 -12.92 13.80
N ALA A 257 -4.24 -14.06 13.48
CA ALA A 257 -4.50 -14.79 12.25
C ALA A 257 -5.89 -15.45 12.27
N ASP A 258 -6.50 -15.57 11.10
CA ASP A 258 -7.77 -16.29 10.92
C ASP A 258 -7.61 -17.75 11.40
N LYS A 259 -8.67 -18.33 11.97
CA LYS A 259 -8.67 -19.74 12.41
C LYS A 259 -8.85 -20.70 11.24
#